data_AF-A0A7R9XXC1-F1
#
_entry.id   AF-A0A7R9XXC1-F1
#
_cell.length_a   1.000
_cell.length_b   1.000
_cell.length_c   1.000
_cell.angle_alpha   90.00
_cell.angle_beta   90.00
_cell.angle_gamma   90.00
#
_symmetry.space_group_name_H-M   'P 1'
#
loop_
_entity.id
_entity.type
_entity.pdbx_description
1 polymer ?
#
loop_
_entity_poly.entity_id
_entity_poly.type
_entity_poly.pdbx_seq_one_letter_code
_entity_poly.pdbx_strand_id
1 'polypeptide(L)'
;EDEDGGAARRRRMKIGRASPPDAPARPTRPTLVHPKDVPSPKTCELGMSAAMMHNIAHIELNAIDLAWDTVARFSALAAADDDDADEDDASTSSPRRFVVPMDFFRDFARVADDESRHLGWCLQRLSELGVAYGDIPAHNVLWEGAESTAGSLAGRLAVVPCMQEARGLDAGPRLASKLQGRGDNRSAAMIARISDEELAHVAVGVAWFRELCGALRVDPGDAFRAHVGEHAPESLRGPFNHSARIAAGLEPNWYSVGPEHRMGIEFGTGTGTGTGTG
;
A
#
# COMPACT_ATOMS: atom_id res chain seq x y z
N GLU A 1 14.98 16.71 -56.46
CA GLU A 1 15.64 15.91 -55.43
C GLU A 1 16.19 16.89 -54.43
N ASP A 2 15.64 16.86 -53.22
CA ASP A 2 16.29 17.23 -51.95
C ASP A 2 15.23 17.03 -50.87
N GLU A 3 15.33 15.85 -50.26
CA GLU A 3 14.56 15.39 -49.11
C GLU A 3 15.03 16.17 -47.88
N ASP A 4 14.15 16.95 -47.26
CA ASP A 4 14.37 17.40 -45.88
C ASP A 4 13.37 16.69 -44.97
N GLY A 5 13.81 15.53 -44.48
CA GLY A 5 13.14 14.74 -43.46
C GLY A 5 13.17 15.46 -42.12
N GLY A 6 12.31 16.47 -41.96
CA GLY A 6 12.11 17.17 -40.71
C GLY A 6 11.43 16.27 -39.67
N ALA A 7 12.22 15.46 -38.96
CA ALA A 7 11.78 14.79 -37.75
C ALA A 7 11.34 15.87 -36.75
N ALA A 8 10.03 16.03 -36.59
CA ALA A 8 9.43 16.92 -35.61
C ALA A 8 9.87 16.48 -34.21
N ARG A 9 10.98 17.07 -33.73
CA ARG A 9 11.44 16.99 -32.35
C ARG A 9 10.30 17.50 -31.49
N ARG A 10 9.48 16.58 -30.97
CA ARG A 10 8.38 16.89 -30.03
C ARG A 10 8.98 17.76 -28.95
N ARG A 11 8.65 19.06 -28.94
CA ARG A 11 9.02 19.96 -27.85
C ARG A 11 8.49 19.31 -26.57
N ARG A 12 9.38 18.78 -25.75
CA ARG A 12 9.04 18.26 -24.43
C ARG A 12 8.38 19.42 -23.68
N MET A 13 7.12 19.27 -23.32
CA MET A 13 6.43 20.31 -22.55
C MET A 13 7.18 20.48 -21.23
N LYS A 14 7.44 21.73 -20.84
CA LYS A 14 8.06 22.01 -19.55
C LYS A 14 7.12 21.51 -18.45
N ILE A 15 7.60 20.54 -17.66
CA ILE A 15 6.84 20.02 -16.53
C ILE A 15 6.78 21.12 -15.47
N GLY A 16 5.56 21.50 -15.07
CA GLY A 16 5.31 22.49 -14.03
C GLY A 16 5.48 21.92 -12.61
N ARG A 17 5.43 22.79 -11.60
CA ARG A 17 5.36 22.40 -10.18
C ARG A 17 3.99 22.74 -9.62
N ALA A 18 3.43 21.85 -8.81
CA ALA A 18 2.18 22.06 -8.09
C ALA A 18 2.28 21.40 -6.71
N SER A 19 1.54 21.92 -5.74
CA SER A 19 1.33 21.26 -4.45
C SER A 19 0.08 20.39 -4.55
N PRO A 20 0.14 19.08 -4.24
CA PRO A 20 -1.07 18.27 -4.16
C PRO A 20 -1.99 18.77 -3.04
N PRO A 21 -3.31 18.52 -3.13
CA PRO A 21 -4.22 18.82 -2.04
C PRO A 21 -3.89 18.02 -0.77
N ASP A 22 -4.40 18.46 0.37
CA ASP A 22 -4.20 17.76 1.65
C ASP A 22 -4.94 16.42 1.71
N ALA A 23 -6.03 16.28 0.96
CA ALA A 23 -6.85 15.07 0.88
C ALA A 23 -7.33 14.81 -0.56
N PRO A 24 -7.59 13.55 -0.94
CA PRO A 24 -8.14 13.20 -2.24
C PRO A 24 -9.58 13.68 -2.37
N ALA A 25 -10.02 13.90 -3.60
CA ALA A 25 -11.42 14.22 -3.87
C ALA A 25 -12.29 12.99 -3.64
N ARG A 26 -13.02 12.95 -2.52
CA ARG A 26 -13.92 11.85 -2.16
C ARG A 26 -15.40 12.25 -2.24
N PRO A 27 -16.30 11.31 -2.58
CA PRO A 27 -17.73 11.51 -2.37
C PRO A 27 -18.07 11.71 -0.89
N THR A 28 -19.25 12.24 -0.59
CA THR A 28 -19.73 12.42 0.80
C THR A 28 -19.99 11.10 1.53
N ARG A 29 -19.94 9.96 0.83
CA ARG A 29 -20.11 8.61 1.38
C ARG A 29 -18.92 7.73 0.98
N PRO A 30 -18.53 6.73 1.82
CA PRO A 30 -19.12 6.36 3.10
C PRO A 30 -18.96 7.42 4.19
N THR A 31 -19.84 7.41 5.19
CA THR A 31 -19.62 8.17 6.42
C THR A 31 -18.35 7.66 7.10
N LEU A 32 -17.41 8.55 7.37
CA LEU A 32 -16.19 8.22 8.09
C LEU A 32 -16.45 8.26 9.60
N VAL A 33 -16.16 7.16 10.27
CA VAL A 33 -16.30 6.96 11.71
C VAL A 33 -14.99 6.47 12.31
N HIS A 34 -14.87 6.51 13.64
CA HIS A 34 -13.71 5.95 14.32
C HIS A 34 -13.64 4.43 14.08
N PRO A 35 -12.45 3.79 13.99
CA PRO A 35 -12.32 2.37 13.66
C PRO A 35 -13.14 1.40 14.51
N LYS A 36 -13.37 1.73 15.78
CA LYS A 36 -14.19 0.94 16.71
C LYS A 36 -15.69 1.00 16.41
N ASP A 37 -16.11 2.02 15.67
CA ASP A 37 -17.51 2.28 15.34
C ASP A 37 -17.88 1.77 13.94
N VAL A 38 -16.91 1.26 13.18
CA VAL A 38 -17.17 0.57 11.91
C VAL A 38 -17.94 -0.72 12.21
N PRO A 39 -19.12 -0.96 11.60
CA PRO A 39 -19.90 -2.16 11.85
C PRO A 39 -19.09 -3.43 11.56
N SER A 40 -19.08 -4.37 12.50
CA SER A 40 -18.41 -5.65 12.26
C SER A 40 -19.13 -6.43 11.15
N PRO A 41 -18.42 -7.20 10.31
CA PRO A 41 -19.08 -8.00 9.28
C PRO A 41 -20.11 -9.00 9.82
N LYS A 42 -20.02 -9.40 11.10
CA LYS A 42 -21.00 -10.30 11.72
C LYS A 42 -22.30 -9.61 12.10
N THR A 43 -22.26 -8.31 12.36
CA THR A 43 -23.37 -7.50 12.86
C THR A 43 -23.91 -6.53 11.83
N CYS A 44 -23.32 -6.47 10.64
CA CYS A 44 -23.79 -5.62 9.56
C CYS A 44 -25.13 -6.12 9.02
N GLU A 45 -26.13 -5.24 9.00
CA GLU A 45 -27.49 -5.53 8.53
C GLU A 45 -27.55 -5.88 7.04
N LEU A 46 -26.62 -5.35 6.24
CA LEU A 46 -26.49 -5.65 4.81
C LEU A 46 -25.81 -7.01 4.53
N GLY A 47 -25.43 -7.73 5.59
CA GLY A 47 -24.84 -9.05 5.51
C GLY A 47 -23.31 -9.05 5.48
N MET A 48 -22.76 -10.20 5.87
CA MET A 48 -21.32 -10.37 6.09
C MET A 48 -20.48 -10.22 4.83
N SER A 49 -20.93 -10.78 3.71
CA SER A 49 -20.24 -10.66 2.42
C SER A 49 -20.19 -9.22 1.95
N ALA A 50 -21.31 -8.49 2.05
CA ALA A 50 -21.36 -7.09 1.66
C ALA A 50 -20.43 -6.23 2.53
N ALA A 51 -20.45 -6.44 3.85
CA ALA A 51 -19.56 -5.74 4.76
C ALA A 51 -18.07 -6.01 4.46
N MET A 52 -17.70 -7.26 4.18
CA MET A 52 -16.33 -7.60 3.82
C MET A 52 -15.91 -6.97 2.50
N MET A 53 -16.73 -7.11 1.45
CA MET A 53 -16.41 -6.54 0.14
C MET A 53 -16.40 -5.02 0.15
N HIS A 54 -17.24 -4.37 0.96
CA HIS A 54 -17.23 -2.91 1.13
C HIS A 54 -15.95 -2.45 1.82
N ASN A 55 -15.53 -3.14 2.88
CA ASN A 55 -14.28 -2.82 3.56
C ASN A 55 -13.07 -2.97 2.61
N ILE A 56 -13.02 -4.04 1.82
CA ILE A 56 -11.96 -4.22 0.82
C ILE A 56 -12.05 -3.11 -0.23
N ALA A 57 -13.22 -2.83 -0.82
CA ALA A 57 -13.38 -1.69 -1.75
C ALA A 57 -12.89 -0.36 -1.17
N HIS A 58 -13.12 -0.12 0.13
CA HIS A 58 -12.64 1.08 0.79
C HIS A 58 -11.11 1.08 0.94
N ILE A 59 -10.51 -0.07 1.23
CA ILE A 59 -9.04 -0.24 1.24
C ILE A 59 -8.48 0.01 -0.16
N GLU A 60 -8.99 -0.66 -1.20
CA GLU A 60 -8.50 -0.49 -2.59
C GLU A 60 -8.58 0.98 -3.05
N LEU A 61 -9.70 1.66 -2.78
CA LEU A 61 -9.83 3.08 -3.13
C LEU A 61 -8.84 3.96 -2.36
N ASN A 62 -8.51 3.62 -1.11
CA ASN A 62 -7.43 4.30 -0.39
C ASN A 62 -6.07 3.98 -1.03
N ALA A 63 -5.79 2.73 -1.40
CA ALA A 63 -4.52 2.34 -2.02
C ALA A 63 -4.28 3.11 -3.34
N ILE A 64 -5.31 3.30 -4.18
CA ILE A 64 -5.26 4.19 -5.36
C ILE A 64 -4.82 5.61 -4.98
N ASP A 65 -5.50 6.21 -3.99
CA ASP A 65 -5.21 7.57 -3.58
C ASP A 65 -3.83 7.70 -2.95
N LEU A 66 -3.41 6.72 -2.15
CA LEU A 66 -2.10 6.68 -1.50
C LEU A 66 -0.97 6.58 -2.52
N ALA A 67 -1.15 5.77 -3.56
CA ALA A 67 -0.20 5.64 -4.65
C ALA A 67 -0.08 6.95 -5.44
N TRP A 68 -1.21 7.56 -5.84
CA TRP A 68 -1.20 8.86 -6.52
C TRP A 68 -0.68 10.01 -5.65
N ASP A 69 -1.00 10.02 -4.36
CA ASP A 69 -0.46 10.98 -3.42
C ASP A 69 1.05 10.85 -3.30
N THR A 70 1.57 9.63 -3.23
CA THR A 70 3.02 9.37 -3.22
C THR A 70 3.68 9.92 -4.49
N VAL A 71 3.08 9.71 -5.66
CA VAL A 71 3.58 10.26 -6.92
C VAL A 71 3.58 11.79 -6.90
N ALA A 72 2.46 12.41 -6.57
CA ALA A 72 2.30 13.85 -6.66
C ALA A 72 3.13 14.60 -5.61
N ARG A 73 3.10 14.13 -4.36
CA ARG A 73 3.69 14.79 -3.19
C ARG A 73 5.21 14.76 -3.19
N PHE A 74 5.80 13.69 -3.70
CA PHE A 74 7.25 13.53 -3.77
C PHE A 74 7.83 13.85 -5.15
N SER A 75 7.01 14.33 -6.10
CA SER A 75 7.46 14.74 -7.45
C SER A 75 8.57 15.79 -7.44
N ALA A 76 8.60 16.68 -6.45
CA ALA A 76 9.66 17.69 -6.30
C ALA A 76 11.02 17.10 -5.90
N LEU A 77 11.07 15.82 -5.51
CA LEU A 77 12.30 15.07 -5.26
C LEU A 77 12.83 14.37 -6.51
N ALA A 78 12.09 14.39 -7.63
CA ALA A 78 12.54 13.82 -8.89
C ALA A 78 13.83 14.51 -9.37
N ALA A 79 14.65 13.78 -10.13
CA ALA A 79 15.71 14.40 -10.91
C ALA A 79 15.10 15.52 -11.76
N ALA A 80 15.58 16.75 -11.60
CA ALA A 80 15.35 17.75 -12.63
C ALA A 80 16.03 17.24 -13.91
N ASP A 81 15.38 17.39 -15.07
CA ASP A 81 16.10 17.40 -16.33
C ASP A 81 17.01 18.65 -16.28
N ASP A 82 18.14 18.54 -15.58
CA ASP A 82 19.16 19.58 -15.49
C ASP A 82 19.91 19.64 -16.84
N ASP A 83 19.26 20.23 -17.84
CA ASP A 83 19.96 20.79 -19.01
C ASP A 83 20.68 22.11 -18.64
N ASP A 84 20.52 22.61 -17.40
CA ASP A 84 21.09 23.86 -16.86
C ASP A 84 21.90 23.65 -15.55
N ALA A 85 22.43 22.45 -15.28
CA ALA A 85 23.41 22.30 -14.19
C ALA A 85 24.74 22.92 -14.63
N ASP A 86 24.98 24.18 -14.23
CA ASP A 86 26.32 24.73 -14.16
C ASP A 86 27.20 23.77 -13.32
N GLU A 87 28.17 23.11 -13.96
CA GLU A 87 29.04 22.09 -13.38
C GLU A 87 30.02 22.61 -12.30
N ASP A 88 30.04 23.91 -12.00
CA ASP A 88 31.10 24.54 -11.21
C ASP A 88 30.60 25.17 -9.90
N ASP A 89 30.16 24.35 -8.93
CA ASP A 89 30.34 24.73 -7.52
C ASP A 89 30.55 23.53 -6.59
N ALA A 90 31.76 22.98 -6.60
CA ALA A 90 32.23 21.98 -5.65
C ALA A 90 32.42 22.52 -4.20
N SER A 91 32.03 23.77 -3.91
CA SER A 91 32.27 24.44 -2.62
C SER A 91 31.16 24.25 -1.59
N THR A 92 29.95 23.79 -1.96
CA THR A 92 28.87 23.61 -0.99
C THR A 92 28.77 22.14 -0.57
N SER A 93 29.22 21.84 0.65
CA SER A 93 29.01 20.56 1.35
C SER A 93 27.54 20.37 1.75
N SER A 94 26.60 20.67 0.86
CA SER A 94 25.20 20.31 1.04
C SER A 94 25.11 18.79 1.01
N PRO A 95 24.43 18.14 1.97
CA PRO A 95 24.26 16.70 1.96
C PRO A 95 23.69 16.28 0.60
N ARG A 96 24.27 15.24 -0.03
CA ARG A 96 23.72 14.66 -1.26
C ARG A 96 22.26 14.32 -1.01
N ARG A 97 21.37 15.10 -1.60
CA ARG A 97 19.93 14.87 -1.59
C ARG A 97 19.66 13.58 -2.35
N PHE A 98 18.87 12.67 -1.78
CA PHE A 98 18.37 11.53 -2.54
C PHE A 98 17.49 12.06 -3.67
N VAL A 99 17.92 11.81 -4.90
CA VAL A 99 17.19 12.16 -6.11
C VAL A 99 16.33 10.97 -6.47
N VAL A 100 15.01 11.16 -6.46
CA VAL A 100 14.05 10.08 -6.74
C VAL A 100 14.03 9.82 -8.25
N PRO A 101 14.36 8.60 -8.72
CA PRO A 101 14.38 8.31 -10.15
C PRO A 101 12.96 8.21 -10.73
N MET A 102 12.83 8.35 -12.05
CA MET A 102 11.51 8.30 -12.72
C MET A 102 10.81 6.94 -12.55
N ASP A 103 11.57 5.86 -12.37
CA ASP A 103 11.02 4.52 -12.15
C ASP A 103 10.24 4.41 -10.84
N PHE A 104 10.59 5.18 -9.81
CA PHE A 104 9.79 5.28 -8.58
C PHE A 104 8.36 5.72 -8.89
N PHE A 105 8.20 6.81 -9.65
CA PHE A 105 6.90 7.35 -9.99
C PHE A 105 6.12 6.40 -10.91
N ARG A 106 6.84 5.72 -11.83
CA ARG A 106 6.25 4.71 -12.70
C ARG A 106 5.72 3.51 -11.92
N ASP A 107 6.46 3.06 -10.91
CA ASP A 107 6.06 1.91 -10.09
C ASP A 107 4.83 2.24 -9.23
N PHE A 108 4.79 3.39 -8.56
CA PHE A 108 3.59 3.79 -7.82
C PHE A 108 2.39 4.07 -8.74
N ALA A 109 2.61 4.55 -9.97
CA ALA A 109 1.53 4.66 -10.96
C ALA A 109 1.00 3.28 -11.40
N ARG A 110 1.85 2.25 -11.47
CA ARG A 110 1.43 0.86 -11.74
C ARG A 110 0.64 0.29 -10.56
N VAL A 111 1.10 0.50 -9.33
CA VAL A 111 0.33 0.14 -8.12
C VAL A 111 -1.06 0.76 -8.21
N ALA A 112 -1.17 2.07 -8.47
CA ALA A 112 -2.48 2.72 -8.60
C ALA A 112 -3.39 2.11 -9.70
N ASP A 113 -2.82 1.62 -10.80
CA ASP A 113 -3.56 0.92 -11.87
C ASP A 113 -4.06 -0.46 -11.41
N ASP A 114 -3.22 -1.23 -10.72
CA ASP A 114 -3.58 -2.52 -10.13
C ASP A 114 -4.68 -2.36 -9.06
N GLU A 115 -4.57 -1.38 -8.16
CA GLU A 115 -5.60 -1.11 -7.16
C GLU A 115 -6.91 -0.60 -7.78
N SER A 116 -6.85 0.11 -8.92
CA SER A 116 -8.04 0.50 -9.67
C SER A 116 -8.78 -0.71 -10.21
N ARG A 117 -8.05 -1.74 -10.65
CA ARG A 117 -8.62 -3.02 -11.08
C ARG A 117 -9.22 -3.79 -9.90
N HIS A 118 -8.52 -3.85 -8.76
CA HIS A 118 -9.02 -4.48 -7.53
C HIS A 118 -10.33 -3.84 -7.03
N LEU A 119 -10.35 -2.50 -6.99
CA LEU A 119 -11.55 -1.73 -6.67
C LEU A 119 -12.69 -2.07 -7.64
N GLY A 120 -12.41 -2.14 -8.94
CA GLY A 120 -13.38 -2.53 -9.96
C GLY A 120 -14.05 -3.87 -9.67
N TRP A 121 -13.29 -4.89 -9.28
CA TRP A 121 -13.82 -6.19 -8.88
C TRP A 121 -14.71 -6.10 -7.64
N CYS A 122 -14.30 -5.31 -6.66
CA CYS A 122 -15.04 -5.14 -5.42
C CYS A 122 -16.35 -4.38 -5.63
N LEU A 123 -16.35 -3.30 -6.43
CA LEU A 123 -17.56 -2.56 -6.80
C LEU A 123 -18.53 -3.42 -7.60
N GLN A 124 -18.02 -4.22 -8.55
CA GLN A 124 -18.85 -5.19 -9.26
C GLN A 124 -19.49 -6.18 -8.28
N ARG A 125 -18.72 -6.73 -7.34
CA ARG A 125 -19.23 -7.72 -6.39
C ARG A 125 -20.27 -7.13 -5.43
N LEU A 126 -20.05 -5.90 -4.96
CA LEU A 126 -21.02 -5.16 -4.15
C LEU A 126 -22.36 -4.99 -4.88
N SER A 127 -22.30 -4.59 -6.16
CA SER A 127 -23.51 -4.46 -6.99
C SER A 127 -24.28 -5.78 -7.10
N GLU A 128 -23.60 -6.92 -7.19
CA GLU A 128 -24.24 -8.24 -7.24
C GLU A 128 -24.85 -8.69 -5.92
N LEU A 129 -24.32 -8.17 -4.81
CA LEU A 129 -24.87 -8.34 -3.47
C LEU A 129 -26.00 -7.34 -3.17
N GLY A 130 -26.31 -6.44 -4.11
CA GLY A 130 -27.37 -5.44 -3.97
C GLY A 130 -27.01 -4.27 -3.04
N VAL A 131 -25.71 -4.00 -2.86
CA VAL A 131 -25.19 -2.95 -1.96
C VAL A 131 -24.32 -1.98 -2.75
N ALA A 132 -24.43 -0.68 -2.48
CA ALA A 132 -23.55 0.31 -3.10
C ALA A 132 -22.32 0.60 -2.22
N TYR A 133 -21.22 0.99 -2.87
CA TYR A 133 -20.12 1.60 -2.13
C TYR A 133 -20.60 2.89 -1.45
N GLY A 134 -20.29 3.02 -0.16
CA GLY A 134 -20.82 4.11 0.67
C GLY A 134 -22.04 3.76 1.52
N ASP A 135 -22.63 2.56 1.39
CA ASP A 135 -23.74 2.09 2.22
C ASP A 135 -23.37 1.67 3.64
N ILE A 136 -22.10 1.36 3.85
CA ILE A 136 -21.56 0.97 5.15
C ILE A 136 -20.57 2.05 5.59
N PRO A 137 -20.60 2.52 6.85
CA PRO A 137 -19.58 3.42 7.38
C PRO A 137 -18.17 2.83 7.27
N ALA A 138 -17.16 3.68 7.10
CA ALA A 138 -15.75 3.28 7.01
C ALA A 138 -14.89 4.16 7.93
N HIS A 139 -13.58 3.89 8.02
CA HIS A 139 -12.65 4.68 8.82
C HIS A 139 -11.51 5.25 7.94
N ASN A 140 -10.84 6.30 8.39
CA ASN A 140 -9.82 6.99 7.59
C ASN A 140 -8.35 6.63 7.92
N VAL A 141 -8.11 5.58 8.72
CA VAL A 141 -6.78 5.24 9.26
C VAL A 141 -5.68 5.11 8.19
N LEU A 142 -6.01 4.63 7.00
CA LEU A 142 -5.04 4.53 5.91
C LEU A 142 -4.54 5.92 5.49
N TRP A 143 -5.47 6.83 5.23
CA TRP A 143 -5.18 8.21 4.87
C TRP A 143 -4.53 9.02 6.00
N GLU A 144 -4.92 8.79 7.27
CA GLU A 144 -4.26 9.41 8.43
C GLU A 144 -2.76 9.09 8.46
N GLY A 145 -2.35 7.89 8.05
CA GLY A 145 -0.93 7.53 7.88
C GLY A 145 -0.24 8.26 6.72
N ALA A 146 -0.98 8.58 5.66
CA ALA A 146 -0.49 9.40 4.55
C ALA A 146 -0.27 10.85 5.00
N GLU A 147 -1.24 11.42 5.70
CA GLU A 147 -1.19 12.77 6.25
C GLU A 147 -0.01 12.93 7.22
N SER A 148 0.16 11.97 8.15
CA SER A 148 1.25 12.02 9.12
C SER A 148 2.64 11.92 8.49
N THR A 149 2.74 11.33 7.29
CA THR A 149 3.99 11.13 6.55
C THR A 149 4.17 12.10 5.37
N ALA A 150 3.27 13.07 5.19
CA ALA A 150 3.25 13.95 4.02
C ALA A 150 4.57 14.72 3.79
N GLY A 151 5.34 14.98 4.84
CA GLY A 151 6.63 15.67 4.79
C GLY A 151 7.86 14.76 4.71
N SER A 152 7.71 13.43 4.70
CA SER A 152 8.82 12.48 4.83
C SER A 152 8.66 11.32 3.85
N LEU A 153 9.51 11.24 2.83
CA LEU A 153 9.51 10.11 1.89
C LEU A 153 9.82 8.79 2.60
N ALA A 154 10.78 8.81 3.53
CA ALA A 154 11.12 7.63 4.33
C ALA A 154 9.95 7.20 5.21
N GLY A 155 9.28 8.16 5.87
CA GLY A 155 8.05 7.91 6.62
C GLY A 155 6.95 7.33 5.73
N ARG A 156 6.73 7.91 4.54
CA ARG A 156 5.72 7.46 3.58
C ARG A 156 5.95 6.01 3.19
N LEU A 157 7.17 5.67 2.76
CA LEU A 157 7.53 4.33 2.33
C LEU A 157 7.44 3.31 3.48
N ALA A 158 7.84 3.68 4.70
CA ALA A 158 7.74 2.79 5.85
C ALA A 158 6.28 2.51 6.25
N VAL A 159 5.45 3.55 6.35
CA VAL A 159 4.07 3.45 6.87
C VAL A 159 3.12 2.88 5.83
N VAL A 160 3.19 3.35 4.58
CA VAL A 160 2.18 3.00 3.58
C VAL A 160 2.52 1.66 2.92
N PRO A 161 3.46 1.57 1.95
CA PRO A 161 3.65 0.33 1.21
C PRO A 161 4.39 -0.77 1.99
N CYS A 162 5.22 -0.44 2.98
CA CYS A 162 5.89 -1.46 3.79
C CYS A 162 5.03 -1.99 4.95
N MET A 163 4.14 -1.18 5.52
CA MET A 163 3.37 -1.57 6.72
C MET A 163 1.88 -1.72 6.45
N GLN A 164 1.21 -0.71 5.88
CA GLN A 164 -0.23 -0.79 5.62
C GLN A 164 -0.54 -1.86 4.57
N GLU A 165 0.15 -1.85 3.43
CA GLU A 165 -0.07 -2.85 2.36
C GLU A 165 0.31 -4.26 2.81
N ALA A 166 1.36 -4.40 3.64
CA ALA A 166 1.74 -5.70 4.21
C ALA A 166 0.65 -6.34 5.08
N ARG A 167 -0.37 -5.57 5.54
CA ARG A 167 -1.54 -6.15 6.21
C ARG A 167 -2.44 -6.94 5.25
N GLY A 168 -2.43 -6.61 3.97
CA GLY A 168 -3.10 -7.39 2.91
C GLY A 168 -2.58 -8.83 2.89
N LEU A 169 -1.25 -9.02 2.98
CA LEU A 169 -0.59 -10.32 3.05
C LEU A 169 -1.00 -11.17 4.27
N ASP A 170 -1.33 -10.50 5.38
CA ASP A 170 -1.71 -11.17 6.64
C ASP A 170 -3.22 -11.48 6.73
N ALA A 171 -4.06 -10.58 6.20
CA ALA A 171 -5.50 -10.64 6.35
C ALA A 171 -6.19 -11.32 5.18
N GLY A 172 -5.71 -11.10 3.95
CA GLY A 172 -6.31 -11.58 2.69
C GLY A 172 -6.66 -13.07 2.71
N PRO A 173 -5.69 -13.98 2.97
CA PRO A 173 -5.95 -15.42 2.93
C PRO A 173 -7.00 -15.87 3.97
N ARG A 174 -7.00 -15.24 5.15
CA ARG A 174 -7.98 -15.53 6.22
C ARG A 174 -9.38 -15.05 5.86
N LEU A 175 -9.49 -13.87 5.25
CA LEU A 175 -10.77 -13.33 4.79
C LEU A 175 -11.35 -14.19 3.66
N ALA A 176 -10.54 -14.59 2.70
CA ALA A 176 -10.94 -15.51 1.63
C ALA A 176 -11.44 -16.85 2.20
N SER A 177 -10.66 -17.50 3.07
CA SER A 177 -11.05 -18.76 3.72
C SER A 177 -12.36 -18.64 4.51
N LYS A 178 -12.56 -17.51 5.20
CA LYS A 178 -13.77 -17.24 5.98
C LYS A 178 -15.01 -17.09 5.10
N LEU A 179 -14.90 -16.45 3.93
CA LEU A 179 -16.02 -16.34 2.98
C LEU A 179 -16.33 -17.68 2.31
N GLN A 180 -15.29 -18.43 1.94
CA GLN A 180 -15.45 -19.78 1.39
C GLN A 180 -16.16 -20.71 2.37
N GLY A 181 -15.77 -20.69 3.65
CA GLY A 181 -16.44 -21.48 4.71
C GLY A 181 -17.90 -21.08 4.98
N ARG A 182 -18.35 -19.94 4.44
CA ARG A 182 -19.75 -19.47 4.49
C ARG A 182 -20.49 -19.68 3.17
N GLY A 183 -19.87 -20.31 2.18
CA GLY A 183 -20.45 -20.59 0.87
C GLY A 183 -20.34 -19.45 -0.14
N ASP A 184 -19.75 -18.30 0.21
CA ASP A 184 -19.51 -17.21 -0.73
C ASP A 184 -18.17 -17.39 -1.46
N ASN A 185 -18.12 -18.44 -2.28
CA ASN A 185 -16.93 -18.82 -3.04
C ASN A 185 -16.50 -17.73 -4.04
N ARG A 186 -17.46 -16.91 -4.50
CA ARG A 186 -17.17 -15.86 -5.48
C ARG A 186 -16.38 -14.71 -4.84
N SER A 187 -16.86 -14.18 -3.71
CA SER A 187 -16.13 -13.14 -2.97
C SER A 187 -14.79 -13.68 -2.43
N ALA A 188 -14.75 -14.95 -2.01
CA ALA A 188 -13.53 -15.60 -1.57
C ALA A 188 -12.46 -15.65 -2.68
N ALA A 189 -12.83 -16.05 -3.89
CA ALA A 189 -11.90 -16.11 -5.03
C ALA A 189 -11.37 -14.72 -5.42
N MET A 190 -12.21 -13.68 -5.34
CA MET A 190 -11.79 -12.30 -5.59
C MET A 190 -10.75 -11.82 -4.56
N ILE A 191 -11.01 -12.00 -3.27
CA ILE A 191 -10.08 -11.60 -2.21
C ILE A 191 -8.79 -12.42 -2.27
N ALA A 192 -8.85 -13.70 -2.60
CA ALA A 192 -7.66 -14.51 -2.82
C ALA A 192 -6.82 -13.94 -3.97
N ARG A 193 -7.45 -13.53 -5.08
CA ARG A 193 -6.74 -12.94 -6.21
C ARG A 193 -6.09 -11.61 -5.88
N ILE A 194 -6.80 -10.71 -5.19
CA ILE A 194 -6.25 -9.44 -4.70
C ILE A 194 -5.04 -9.73 -3.80
N SER A 195 -5.20 -10.62 -2.82
CA SER A 195 -4.13 -11.01 -1.90
C SER A 195 -2.88 -11.61 -2.57
N ASP A 196 -3.03 -12.26 -3.72
CA ASP A 196 -1.90 -12.77 -4.51
C ASP A 196 -1.15 -11.63 -5.22
N GLU A 197 -1.87 -10.59 -5.69
CA GLU A 197 -1.31 -9.42 -6.34
C GLU A 197 -0.60 -8.48 -5.33
N GLU A 198 -1.10 -8.41 -4.08
CA GLU A 198 -0.52 -7.58 -3.00
C GLU A 198 0.97 -7.80 -2.72
N LEU A 199 1.49 -9.00 -2.97
CA LEU A 199 2.91 -9.30 -2.76
C LEU A 199 3.80 -8.36 -3.57
N ALA A 200 3.40 -8.06 -4.82
CA ALA A 200 4.16 -7.18 -5.70
C ALA A 200 4.13 -5.73 -5.19
N HIS A 201 3.00 -5.27 -4.65
CA HIS A 201 2.85 -3.90 -4.14
C HIS A 201 3.75 -3.67 -2.92
N VAL A 202 3.75 -4.61 -1.97
CA VAL A 202 4.64 -4.56 -0.81
C VAL A 202 6.11 -4.63 -1.25
N ALA A 203 6.44 -5.48 -2.23
CA ALA A 203 7.80 -5.62 -2.74
C ALA A 203 8.32 -4.32 -3.38
N VAL A 204 7.47 -3.59 -4.12
CA VAL A 204 7.80 -2.27 -4.66
C VAL A 204 8.13 -1.29 -3.53
N GLY A 205 7.30 -1.21 -2.50
CA GLY A 205 7.55 -0.36 -1.33
C GLY A 205 8.87 -0.66 -0.63
N VAL A 206 9.11 -1.94 -0.37
CA VAL A 206 10.32 -2.43 0.30
C VAL A 206 11.57 -2.14 -0.54
N ALA A 207 11.52 -2.31 -1.85
CA ALA A 207 12.64 -2.02 -2.74
C ALA A 207 13.04 -0.53 -2.69
N TRP A 208 12.06 0.36 -2.84
CA TRP A 208 12.32 1.81 -2.76
C TRP A 208 12.75 2.26 -1.37
N PHE A 209 12.19 1.66 -0.32
CA PHE A 209 12.61 1.95 1.05
C PHE A 209 14.07 1.54 1.31
N ARG A 210 14.49 0.37 0.81
CA ARG A 210 15.89 -0.08 0.90
C ARG A 210 16.82 0.83 0.11
N GLU A 211 16.44 1.25 -1.09
CA GLU A 211 17.25 2.15 -1.91
C GLU A 211 17.46 3.50 -1.20
N LEU A 212 16.39 4.06 -0.65
CA LEU A 212 16.45 5.29 0.14
C LEU A 212 17.33 5.12 1.39
N CYS A 213 17.17 4.03 2.14
CA CYS A 213 18.01 3.73 3.30
C CYS A 213 19.48 3.57 2.92
N GLY A 214 19.77 2.93 1.78
CA GLY A 214 21.13 2.80 1.24
C GLY A 214 21.74 4.16 0.90
N ALA A 215 20.97 5.06 0.27
CA ALA A 215 21.40 6.42 -0.03
C ALA A 215 21.66 7.24 1.24
N LEU A 216 20.83 7.06 2.27
CA LEU A 216 20.97 7.70 3.58
C LEU A 216 21.99 7.02 4.51
N ARG A 217 22.50 5.84 4.13
CA ARG A 217 23.43 5.01 4.92
C ARG A 217 22.89 4.64 6.30
N VAL A 218 21.60 4.29 6.37
CA VAL A 218 20.94 3.81 7.60
C VAL A 218 20.48 2.36 7.42
N ASP A 219 20.38 1.63 8.53
CA ASP A 219 19.80 0.28 8.51
C ASP A 219 18.29 0.37 8.20
N PRO A 220 17.78 -0.37 7.20
CA PRO A 220 16.36 -0.35 6.86
C PRO A 220 15.45 -0.80 8.01
N GLY A 221 15.86 -1.79 8.81
CA GLY A 221 15.06 -2.26 9.93
C GLY A 221 14.92 -1.21 11.02
N ASP A 222 16.02 -0.56 11.40
CA ASP A 222 16.01 0.55 12.36
C ASP A 222 15.17 1.72 11.84
N ALA A 223 15.37 2.14 10.59
CA ALA A 223 14.63 3.24 9.97
C ALA A 223 13.13 2.95 9.89
N PHE A 224 12.76 1.72 9.50
CA PHE A 224 11.36 1.29 9.46
C PHE A 224 10.71 1.39 10.83
N ARG A 225 11.35 0.83 11.87
CA ARG A 225 10.83 0.88 13.24
C ARG A 225 10.70 2.30 13.76
N ALA A 226 11.68 3.15 13.48
CA ALA A 226 11.65 4.55 13.89
C ALA A 226 10.45 5.29 13.26
N HIS A 227 10.28 5.19 11.93
CA HIS A 227 9.19 5.87 11.23
C HIS A 227 7.81 5.31 11.59
N VAL A 228 7.68 3.98 11.75
CA VAL A 228 6.40 3.41 12.17
C VAL A 228 6.07 3.80 13.62
N GLY A 229 7.07 3.83 14.51
CA GLY A 229 6.90 4.29 15.88
C GLY A 229 6.46 5.76 15.98
N GLU A 230 6.98 6.61 15.10
CA GLU A 230 6.65 8.04 15.02
C GLU A 230 5.24 8.29 14.44
N HIS A 231 4.93 7.67 13.31
CA HIS A 231 3.77 8.04 12.50
C HIS A 231 2.54 7.14 12.71
N ALA A 232 2.75 5.92 13.20
CA ALA A 232 1.68 4.95 13.38
C ALA A 232 1.92 4.09 14.65
N PRO A 233 1.96 4.72 15.84
CA PRO A 233 2.15 3.98 17.08
C PRO A 233 1.06 2.90 17.24
N GLU A 234 1.44 1.75 17.78
CA GLU A 234 0.58 0.56 17.97
C GLU A 234 0.05 -0.14 16.69
N SER A 235 0.47 0.29 15.51
CA SER A 235 -0.01 -0.29 14.25
C SER A 235 0.68 -1.63 13.88
N LEU A 236 1.88 -1.89 14.41
CA LEU A 236 2.58 -3.17 14.25
C LEU A 236 2.09 -4.18 15.29
N ARG A 237 0.99 -4.86 14.96
CA ARG A 237 0.45 -5.98 15.74
C ARG A 237 0.14 -7.15 14.82
N GLY A 238 0.59 -8.34 15.23
CA GLY A 238 0.31 -9.59 14.53
C GLY A 238 -1.14 -10.07 14.64
N PRO A 239 -1.46 -11.27 14.13
CA PRO A 239 -0.52 -12.23 13.55
C PRO A 239 0.02 -11.80 12.17
N PHE A 240 1.27 -12.16 11.89
CA PHE A 240 1.93 -11.86 10.62
C PHE A 240 2.05 -13.11 9.73
N ASN A 241 1.87 -12.94 8.44
CA ASN A 241 2.23 -13.92 7.42
C ASN A 241 3.72 -13.78 7.09
N HIS A 242 4.56 -14.42 7.91
CA HIS A 242 6.02 -14.29 7.79
C HIS A 242 6.55 -14.71 6.42
N SER A 243 6.06 -15.80 5.85
CA SER A 243 6.52 -16.28 4.54
C SER A 243 6.19 -15.29 3.43
N ALA A 244 4.98 -14.72 3.40
CA ALA A 244 4.60 -13.72 2.41
C ALA A 244 5.37 -12.41 2.59
N ARG A 245 5.52 -11.92 3.84
CA ARG A 245 6.31 -10.71 4.14
C ARG A 245 7.77 -10.88 3.71
N ILE A 246 8.39 -12.03 4.02
CA ILE A 246 9.77 -12.34 3.58
C ILE A 246 9.86 -12.40 2.05
N ALA A 247 8.86 -12.99 1.37
CA ALA A 247 8.84 -13.06 -0.08
C ALA A 247 8.71 -11.66 -0.73
N ALA A 248 7.99 -10.74 -0.10
CA ALA A 248 7.97 -9.32 -0.48
C ALA A 248 9.26 -8.56 -0.07
N GLY A 249 10.21 -9.24 0.57
CA GLY A 249 11.47 -8.67 1.04
C GLY A 249 11.40 -8.00 2.40
N LEU A 250 10.28 -8.02 3.13
CA LEU A 250 10.16 -7.45 4.47
C LEU A 250 10.72 -8.43 5.51
N GLU A 251 11.88 -8.11 6.07
CA GLU A 251 12.57 -9.01 7.00
C GLU A 251 11.92 -9.02 8.39
N PRO A 252 11.88 -10.17 9.10
CA PRO A 252 11.22 -10.28 10.40
C PRO A 252 11.71 -9.31 11.47
N ASN A 253 12.98 -8.95 11.47
CA ASN A 253 13.55 -7.96 12.39
C ASN A 253 12.90 -6.57 12.25
N TRP A 254 12.28 -6.22 11.12
CA TRP A 254 11.60 -4.93 10.95
C TRP A 254 10.32 -4.85 11.81
N TYR A 255 9.59 -5.95 11.97
CA TYR A 255 8.24 -5.96 12.56
C TYR A 255 8.03 -6.94 13.72
N SER A 256 9.01 -7.78 14.04
CA SER A 256 8.94 -8.79 15.11
C SER A 256 9.94 -8.52 16.23
N VAL A 257 9.86 -7.33 16.83
CA VAL A 257 10.69 -6.93 17.97
C VAL A 257 9.91 -7.10 19.29
N GLY A 258 10.31 -8.09 20.11
CA GLY A 258 9.74 -8.31 21.45
C GLY A 258 9.44 -9.79 21.76
N PRO A 259 9.45 -10.21 23.03
CA PRO A 259 9.12 -11.58 23.44
C PRO A 259 7.68 -11.99 23.11
N GLU A 260 6.74 -11.04 23.00
CA GLU A 260 5.36 -11.28 22.53
C GLU A 260 5.24 -11.51 21.01
N HIS A 261 6.30 -11.27 20.24
CA HIS A 261 6.33 -11.48 18.79
C HIS A 261 7.05 -12.78 18.39
N ARG A 262 7.64 -13.51 19.34
CA ARG A 262 8.21 -14.83 19.07
C ARG A 262 7.09 -15.86 19.08
N MET A 263 6.95 -16.57 17.96
CA MET A 263 6.08 -17.74 17.77
C MET A 263 4.59 -17.43 17.56
N GLY A 264 4.28 -16.69 16.51
CA GLY A 264 3.00 -16.85 15.82
C GLY A 264 3.02 -18.19 15.09
N ILE A 265 2.11 -19.09 15.45
CA ILE A 265 1.87 -20.40 14.84
C ILE A 265 2.06 -20.32 13.32
N GLU A 266 3.03 -21.07 12.78
CA GLU A 266 3.15 -21.30 11.35
C GLU A 266 1.80 -21.81 10.81
N PHE A 267 1.25 -21.10 9.82
CA PHE A 267 0.00 -21.51 9.19
C PHE A 267 0.25 -22.73 8.29
N GLY A 268 -0.14 -23.91 8.79
CA GLY A 268 -0.81 -24.95 8.00
C GLY A 268 0.03 -25.89 7.14
N THR A 269 0.76 -26.83 7.74
CA THR A 269 0.82 -28.22 7.24
C THR A 269 -0.03 -29.11 8.15
N GLY A 270 -1.34 -28.91 8.12
CA GLY A 270 -2.29 -29.81 8.77
C GLY A 270 -2.52 -31.05 7.91
N THR A 271 -1.55 -31.95 7.82
CA THR A 271 -1.81 -33.30 7.33
C THR A 271 -2.54 -34.06 8.44
N GLY A 272 -3.82 -34.32 8.23
CA GLY A 272 -4.59 -35.19 9.09
C GLY A 272 -3.99 -36.58 9.13
N THR A 273 -3.64 -37.04 10.33
CA THR A 273 -3.61 -38.45 10.65
C THR A 273 -4.41 -38.64 11.92
N GLY A 274 -5.70 -38.94 11.74
CA GLY A 274 -6.48 -39.59 12.77
C GLY A 274 -5.91 -40.99 13.01
N THR A 275 -5.37 -41.23 14.18
CA THR A 275 -5.20 -42.57 14.73
C THR A 275 -5.96 -42.59 16.04
N GLY A 276 -7.11 -43.27 16.02
CA GLY A 276 -7.80 -43.65 17.24
C GLY A 276 -7.00 -44.71 17.99
N THR A 277 -7.21 -44.77 19.30
CA THR A 277 -7.33 -45.97 20.14
C THR A 277 -7.32 -45.53 21.60
N GLY A 278 -8.26 -46.05 22.41
CA GLY A 278 -8.24 -45.99 23.87
C GLY A 278 -9.52 -45.44 24.46
#